data_AF-A0A0P9DSD7-F1
#
_entry.id   AF-A0A0P9DSD7-F1
#
_cell.length_a   1.000
_cell.length_b   1.000
_cell.length_c   1.000
_cell.angle_alpha   90.00
_cell.angle_beta   90.00
_cell.angle_gamma   90.00
#
_symmetry.space_group_name_H-M   'P 1'
#
loop_
_entity.id
_entity.type
_entity.pdbx_description
1 polymer ?
#
loop_
_entity_poly.entity_id
_entity_poly.type
_entity_poly.pdbx_seq_one_letter_code
_entity_poly.pdbx_strand_id
1 'polypeptide(L)'
;VGRELFGQDDPTKVFFKGATQEITKDGDEYVMRLPLPHVEIGKVSMTKRGDELFIAIGNFKRDMILPLTLAERPAKRAVFRNGVLEVRFGPPEAPQPAPAV
;
A
#
# COMPACT_ATOMS: atom_id res chain seq x y z
N VAL A 1 -23.80 20.30 3.60
CA VAL A 1 -22.59 20.41 2.76
C VAL A 1 -21.77 19.15 3.00
N GLY A 2 -21.57 18.31 1.98
CA GLY A 2 -20.85 17.02 2.14
C GLY A 2 -21.36 15.86 1.27
N ARG A 3 -21.87 16.13 0.07
CA ARG A 3 -22.13 15.11 -0.96
C ARG A 3 -21.35 15.55 -2.20
N GLU A 4 -20.90 14.59 -3.02
CA GLU A 4 -20.06 14.73 -4.23
C GLU A 4 -18.56 14.48 -4.05
N LEU A 5 -18.16 13.28 -3.58
CA LEU A 5 -16.75 12.83 -3.68
C LEU A 5 -16.58 11.49 -4.39
N PHE A 6 -17.61 10.98 -5.05
CA PHE A 6 -17.52 9.72 -5.79
C PHE A 6 -18.22 9.88 -7.14
N GLY A 7 -17.50 10.51 -8.08
CA GLY A 7 -17.79 10.33 -9.49
C GLY A 7 -17.43 8.90 -9.88
N GLN A 8 -18.40 8.17 -10.44
CA GLN A 8 -18.33 6.96 -11.29
C GLN A 8 -17.20 5.91 -11.12
N ASP A 9 -16.49 5.84 -10.00
CA ASP A 9 -15.54 4.79 -9.67
C ASP A 9 -16.13 3.85 -8.61
N ASP A 10 -16.18 2.56 -8.90
CA ASP A 10 -16.74 1.49 -8.05
C ASP A 10 -16.18 1.60 -6.61
N PRO A 11 -16.96 2.09 -5.63
CA PRO A 11 -16.48 2.36 -4.27
C PRO A 11 -16.22 1.08 -3.47
N THR A 12 -16.56 -0.08 -4.03
CA THR A 12 -16.38 -1.42 -3.44
C THR A 12 -14.93 -1.89 -3.41
N LYS A 13 -14.01 -1.18 -4.10
CA LYS A 13 -12.59 -1.56 -4.20
C LYS A 13 -11.64 -0.70 -3.36
N VAL A 14 -12.09 0.43 -2.80
CA VAL A 14 -11.24 1.30 -1.99
C VAL A 14 -11.35 0.85 -0.53
N PHE A 15 -10.46 -0.06 -0.12
CA PHE A 15 -10.52 -0.69 1.21
C PHE A 15 -10.10 0.26 2.35
N PHE A 16 -9.54 1.43 2.05
CA PHE A 16 -9.14 2.41 3.06
C PHE A 16 -9.00 3.82 2.45
N LYS A 17 -9.71 4.80 3.01
CA LYS A 17 -9.47 6.24 2.77
C LYS A 17 -8.96 6.88 4.05
N GLY A 18 -7.68 6.68 4.36
CA GLY A 18 -6.95 7.62 5.22
C GLY A 18 -6.64 8.89 4.42
N ALA A 19 -6.27 9.99 5.08
CA ALA A 19 -6.17 11.33 4.47
C ALA A 19 -5.19 11.50 3.28
N THR A 20 -4.53 10.44 2.78
CA THR A 20 -3.74 10.52 1.54
C THR A 20 -3.51 9.15 0.87
N GLN A 21 -3.62 8.02 1.56
CA GLN A 21 -3.33 6.70 0.94
C GLN A 21 -4.58 6.04 0.37
N GLU A 22 -4.44 5.42 -0.79
CA GLU A 22 -5.50 4.66 -1.46
C GLU A 22 -5.05 3.20 -1.63
N ILE A 23 -5.93 2.25 -1.31
CA ILE A 23 -5.67 0.82 -1.51
C ILE A 23 -6.76 0.28 -2.43
N THR A 24 -6.34 -0.25 -3.58
CA THR A 24 -7.22 -0.84 -4.60
C THR A 24 -6.88 -2.31 -4.80
N LYS A 25 -7.89 -3.16 -4.94
CA LYS A 25 -7.71 -4.57 -5.33
C LYS A 25 -7.61 -4.68 -6.85
N ASP A 26 -6.55 -5.33 -7.33
CA ASP A 26 -6.30 -5.61 -8.74
C ASP A 26 -6.17 -7.12 -8.94
N GLY A 27 -7.30 -7.78 -9.26
CA GLY A 27 -7.37 -9.24 -9.33
C GLY A 27 -7.05 -9.90 -7.98
N ASP A 28 -5.99 -10.72 -7.95
CA ASP A 28 -5.49 -11.36 -6.74
C ASP A 28 -4.45 -10.53 -5.98
N GLU A 29 -4.05 -9.38 -6.52
CA GLU A 29 -3.08 -8.46 -5.94
C GLU A 29 -3.78 -7.24 -5.30
N TYR A 30 -3.02 -6.51 -4.47
CA TYR A 30 -3.43 -5.19 -4.00
C TYR A 30 -2.42 -4.14 -4.42
N VAL A 31 -2.93 -2.97 -4.78
CA VAL A 31 -2.14 -1.81 -5.14
C VAL A 31 -2.41 -0.71 -4.14
N MET A 32 -1.39 -0.30 -3.40
CA MET A 32 -1.44 0.83 -2.50
C MET A 32 -0.76 2.03 -3.15
N ARG A 33 -1.47 3.16 -3.24
CA ARG A 33 -0.97 4.44 -3.75
C ARG A 33 -0.84 5.43 -2.61
N LEU A 34 0.33 6.02 -2.49
CA LEU A 34 0.65 7.03 -1.50
C LEU A 34 1.18 8.28 -2.23
N PRO A 35 0.37 9.33 -2.40
CA PRO A 35 0.80 10.64 -2.85
C PRO A 35 1.80 11.25 -1.86
N LEU A 36 2.94 11.67 -2.40
CA LEU A 36 4.05 12.33 -1.72
C LEU A 36 4.46 13.58 -2.54
N PRO A 37 3.61 14.62 -2.59
CA PRO A 37 3.82 15.78 -3.46
C PRO A 37 5.06 16.62 -3.11
N HIS A 38 5.56 16.53 -1.87
CA HIS A 38 6.71 17.29 -1.39
C HIS A 38 7.98 16.45 -1.23
N VAL A 39 8.01 15.24 -1.81
CA VAL A 39 9.18 14.37 -1.81
C VAL A 39 10.05 14.65 -3.03
N GLU A 40 11.33 14.89 -2.78
CA GLU A 40 12.32 14.88 -3.86
C GLU A 40 12.58 13.45 -4.31
N ILE A 41 12.70 13.23 -5.62
CA ILE A 41 13.03 11.92 -6.18
C ILE A 41 14.36 11.49 -5.58
N GLY A 42 14.31 10.43 -4.79
CA GLY A 42 15.47 9.87 -4.10
C GLY A 42 15.46 8.35 -4.13
N LYS A 43 16.42 7.75 -3.42
CA LYS A 43 16.44 6.30 -3.24
C LYS A 43 15.20 5.87 -2.47
N VAL A 44 14.35 5.07 -3.11
CA VAL A 44 13.19 4.44 -2.47
C VAL A 44 13.69 3.21 -1.71
N SER A 45 13.39 3.15 -0.42
CA SER A 45 13.59 1.99 0.44
C SER A 45 12.27 1.67 1.11
N MET A 46 11.93 0.40 1.15
CA MET A 46 10.71 -0.08 1.76
C MET A 46 11.01 -1.34 2.55
N THR A 47 10.48 -1.42 3.76
CA THR A 47 10.68 -2.58 4.64
C THR A 47 9.36 -2.88 5.32
N LYS A 48 8.85 -4.10 5.12
CA LYS A 48 7.67 -4.60 5.81
C LYS A 48 8.12 -5.46 7.00
N ARG A 49 7.55 -5.24 8.19
CA ARG A 49 7.80 -6.04 9.39
C ARG A 49 6.46 -6.41 10.01
N GLY A 50 6.04 -7.67 9.88
CA GLY A 50 4.72 -8.09 10.33
C GLY A 50 3.63 -7.30 9.61
N ASP A 51 2.85 -6.56 10.39
CA ASP A 51 1.80 -5.63 9.96
C ASP A 51 2.27 -4.18 9.83
N GLU A 52 3.57 -3.89 9.97
CA GLU A 52 4.10 -2.54 9.77
C GLU A 52 4.80 -2.40 8.41
N LEU A 53 4.67 -1.22 7.81
CA LEU A 53 5.39 -0.81 6.62
C LEU A 53 6.21 0.45 6.88
N PHE A 54 7.50 0.34 6.70
CA PHE A 54 8.47 1.44 6.75
C PHE A 54 8.81 1.85 5.32
N ILE A 55 8.57 3.12 5.01
CA ILE A 55 8.86 3.73 3.71
C ILE A 55 9.88 4.84 3.93
N ALA A 56 10.96 4.82 3.16
CA ALA A 56 11.95 5.90 3.13
C ALA A 56 12.23 6.31 1.67
N ILE A 57 12.04 7.59 1.34
CA ILE A 57 12.29 8.15 0.01
C ILE A 57 12.94 9.52 0.17
N GLY A 58 14.22 9.63 -0.17
CA GLY A 58 14.96 10.89 0.02
C GLY A 58 14.92 11.35 1.49
N ASN A 59 14.33 12.52 1.75
CA ASN A 59 14.13 13.10 3.08
C ASN A 59 12.82 12.64 3.77
N PHE A 60 11.96 11.90 3.08
CA PHE A 60 10.70 11.41 3.64
C PHE A 60 10.87 10.04 4.26
N LYS A 61 10.42 9.90 5.51
CA LYS A 61 10.37 8.62 6.22
C LYS A 61 9.01 8.51 6.88
N ARG A 62 8.35 7.37 6.71
CA ARG A 62 7.06 7.10 7.30
C ARG A 62 6.94 5.63 7.69
N ASP A 63 6.59 5.41 8.93
CA ASP A 63 6.07 4.17 9.48
C ASP A 63 4.54 4.19 9.39
N MET A 64 3.95 3.08 8.97
CA MET A 64 2.49 2.92 8.91
C MET A 64 2.11 1.50 9.28
N ILE A 65 0.99 1.37 9.98
CA ILE A 65 0.34 0.09 10.19
C ILE A 65 -0.40 -0.28 8.91
N LEU A 66 -0.11 -1.47 8.39
CA LEU A 66 -0.82 -2.10 7.30
C LEU A 66 -2.12 -2.70 7.83
N PRO A 67 -3.24 -2.51 7.12
CA PRO A 67 -4.43 -3.31 7.34
C PRO A 67 -4.10 -4.81 7.27
N LEU A 68 -4.80 -5.62 8.05
CA LEU A 68 -4.61 -7.07 8.10
C LEU A 68 -4.57 -7.72 6.70
N THR A 69 -5.43 -7.23 5.80
CA THR A 69 -5.50 -7.70 4.40
C THR A 69 -4.21 -7.54 3.61
N LEU A 70 -3.37 -6.56 3.94
CA LEU A 70 -2.05 -6.32 3.35
C LEU A 70 -0.90 -6.88 4.21
N ALA A 71 -1.10 -6.97 5.53
CA ALA A 71 -0.14 -7.55 6.46
C ALA A 71 0.13 -9.04 6.15
N GLU A 72 -0.86 -9.78 5.68
CA GLU A 72 -0.70 -11.20 5.29
C GLU A 72 -0.12 -11.38 3.87
N ARG A 73 0.19 -10.28 3.18
CA ARG A 73 0.63 -10.31 1.79
C ARG A 73 2.08 -9.84 1.62
N PRO A 74 2.86 -10.51 0.76
CA PRO A 74 4.21 -10.05 0.45
C PRO A 74 4.15 -8.80 -0.43
N ALA A 75 4.90 -7.75 -0.06
CA ALA A 75 5.10 -6.59 -0.90
C ALA A 75 6.09 -6.96 -2.03
N LYS A 76 5.61 -7.06 -3.27
CA LYS A 76 6.38 -7.52 -4.43
C LYS A 76 7.16 -6.41 -5.10
N ARG A 77 6.59 -5.21 -5.17
CA ARG A 77 7.17 -4.10 -5.92
C ARG A 77 6.75 -2.75 -5.35
N ALA A 78 7.67 -1.79 -5.38
CA ALA A 78 7.40 -0.40 -5.05
C ALA A 78 7.95 0.50 -6.16
N VAL A 79 7.15 1.45 -6.65
CA VAL A 79 7.51 2.35 -7.74
C VAL A 79 7.05 3.76 -7.39
N PHE A 80 7.98 4.73 -7.40
CA PHE A 80 7.63 6.14 -7.24
C PHE A 80 7.59 6.83 -8.60
N ARG A 81 6.44 7.38 -8.99
CA ARG A 81 6.26 8.14 -10.24
C ARG A 81 5.27 9.27 -10.04
N ASN A 82 5.53 10.42 -10.66
CA ASN A 82 4.64 11.59 -10.65
C ASN A 82 4.19 12.02 -9.25
N GLY A 83 5.08 11.96 -8.26
CA GLY A 83 4.75 12.32 -6.87
C GLY A 83 3.89 11.28 -6.15
N VAL A 84 3.74 10.07 -6.67
CA VAL A 84 2.96 8.99 -6.05
C VAL A 84 3.82 7.73 -5.92
N LEU A 85 3.87 7.16 -4.73
CA LEU A 85 4.43 5.84 -4.50
C LEU A 85 3.34 4.79 -4.69
N GLU A 86 3.53 3.90 -5.65
CA GLU A 86 2.70 2.72 -5.87
C GLU A 86 3.42 1.48 -5.30
N VAL A 87 2.76 0.77 -4.38
CA VAL A 87 3.23 -0.48 -3.78
C VAL A 87 2.28 -1.60 -4.19
N ARG A 88 2.83 -2.66 -4.79
CA ARG A 88 2.08 -3.86 -5.17
C ARG A 88 2.32 -4.97 -4.17
N PHE A 89 1.22 -5.48 -3.62
CA PHE A 89 1.16 -6.63 -2.74
C PHE A 89 0.65 -7.82 -3.53
N GLY A 90 1.37 -8.92 -3.45
CA GLY A 90 1.01 -10.15 -4.15
C GLY A 90 -0.24 -10.82 -3.57
N PRO A 91 -0.57 -12.03 -4.07
CA PRO A 91 -1.59 -12.87 -3.43
C PRO A 91 -1.20 -13.14 -1.96
N PRO A 92 -2.18 -13.40 -1.08
CA PRO A 92 -1.89 -13.88 0.28
C PRO A 92 -0.95 -15.05 0.17
N GLU A 93 0.13 -15.03 0.94
CA GLU A 93 0.92 -16.24 1.06
C GLU A 93 -0.03 -17.28 1.67
N ALA A 94 -0.33 -18.36 0.94
CA ALA A 94 -1.10 -19.45 1.50
C ALA A 94 -0.40 -19.83 2.81
N PRO A 95 -1.12 -19.97 3.94
CA PRO A 95 -0.49 -20.33 5.20
C PRO A 95 0.33 -21.58 4.93
N GLN A 96 1.66 -21.43 4.99
CA GLN A 96 2.56 -22.56 4.82
C GLN A 96 2.10 -23.55 5.89
N PRO A 97 1.68 -24.78 5.53
CA PRO A 97 1.32 -25.76 6.53
C PRO A 97 2.53 -25.87 7.45
N ALA A 98 2.34 -25.51 8.72
CA ALA A 98 3.37 -25.62 9.74
C ALA A 98 4.01 -27.01 9.57
N PRO A 99 5.35 -27.12 9.55
CA PRO A 99 5.98 -28.41 9.42
C PRO A 99 5.42 -29.28 10.55
N ALA A 100 4.69 -30.33 10.17
CA ALA A 100 4.18 -31.31 11.11
C ALA A 100 5.41 -31.88 11.82
N VAL A 101 5.55 -31.56 13.11
CA VAL A 101 6.54 -32.14 14.01
C VAL A 101 6.20 -33.58 14.31
#